data_AF-A0A1S8A9H0-F1
#
_entry.id   AF-A0A1S8A9H0-F1
#
_cell.length_a   1.000
_cell.length_b   1.000
_cell.length_c   1.000
_cell.angle_alpha   90.00
_cell.angle_beta   90.00
_cell.angle_gamma   90.00
#
_symmetry.space_group_name_H-M   'P 1'
#
loop_
_entity.id
_entity.type
_entity.pdbx_description
1 polymer ?
#
loop_
_entity_poly.entity_id
_entity_poly.type
_entity_poly.pdbx_seq_one_letter_code
_entity_poly.pdbx_strand_id
1 'polypeptide(L)'
;MVCPTYPVLRRCGTVVVVMPDPLEARLTNEKGFGPDADSYFSKTVDTWRRLTRHDLREQFLAEAKKAYDHEVPTIPTVQGLWIMFAVSSMKGEDKSGSLYRLAAYGMLKKSRLNQVFFSLNDTDRDEALKKRTISRIVWGFFCLESITASNYRKPDALQKPVVPCLFPEFDHENPANVDLFGETFTESSQQPPIVVGAVNTLCRVANLMKAALDIGKGSRDNGKTGVDDPADVQSRIAVLGELHSISDSLPPKLRHDVNFTPQTCFLR
;
A
#
# COMPACT_ATOMS: atom_id res chain seq x y z
N MET A 1 14.54 9.77 -47.28
CA MET A 1 14.62 8.55 -46.46
C MET A 1 15.52 8.87 -45.26
N VAL A 2 14.93 9.40 -44.18
CA VAL A 2 15.64 9.73 -42.94
C VAL A 2 14.68 9.35 -41.82
N CYS A 3 15.03 8.31 -41.07
CA CYS A 3 14.30 7.84 -39.91
C CYS A 3 14.85 8.59 -38.68
N PRO A 4 14.04 9.32 -37.91
CA PRO A 4 14.50 9.88 -36.64
C PRO A 4 14.45 8.81 -35.55
N THR A 5 15.58 8.63 -34.89
CA THR A 5 15.78 7.80 -33.71
C THR A 5 15.05 8.40 -32.49
N TYR A 6 14.13 7.64 -31.91
CA TYR A 6 13.53 7.94 -30.60
C TYR A 6 14.41 7.38 -29.47
N PRO A 7 14.63 8.12 -28.37
CA PRO A 7 15.27 7.55 -27.19
C PRO A 7 14.31 6.64 -26.43
N VAL A 8 14.79 5.44 -26.13
CA VAL A 8 14.12 4.40 -25.34
C VAL A 8 14.09 4.80 -23.87
N LEU A 9 12.95 5.29 -23.40
CA LEU A 9 12.66 5.44 -21.95
C LEU A 9 12.27 4.08 -21.37
N ARG A 10 13.28 3.27 -20.99
CA ARG A 10 13.10 2.14 -20.08
C ARG A 10 13.41 2.61 -18.66
N ARG A 11 12.39 2.61 -17.78
CA ARG A 11 12.51 2.36 -16.33
C ARG A 11 11.10 2.17 -15.76
N CYS A 12 10.79 0.94 -15.32
CA CYS A 12 9.57 0.63 -14.59
C CYS A 12 9.60 1.36 -13.23
N GLY A 13 8.89 2.47 -13.13
CA GLY A 13 8.67 3.16 -11.86
C GLY A 13 7.76 2.32 -10.96
N THR A 14 8.24 2.02 -9.75
CA THR A 14 7.37 1.55 -8.67
C THR A 14 6.78 2.80 -8.03
N VAL A 15 5.47 3.03 -8.21
CA VAL A 15 4.78 4.12 -7.50
C VAL A 15 4.57 3.68 -6.05
N VAL A 16 5.31 4.30 -5.13
CA VAL A 16 5.06 4.16 -3.69
C VAL A 16 4.01 5.20 -3.30
N VAL A 17 2.75 4.78 -3.20
CA VAL A 17 1.70 5.61 -2.63
C VAL A 17 1.83 5.54 -1.10
N VAL A 18 2.37 6.58 -0.48
CA VAL A 18 2.24 6.78 0.96
C VAL A 18 0.80 7.24 1.21
N MET A 19 -0.07 6.31 1.57
CA MET A 19 -1.45 6.66 1.98
C MET A 19 -1.37 7.40 3.31
N PRO A 20 -1.96 8.59 3.48
CA PRO A 20 -2.16 9.15 4.81
C PRO A 20 -3.11 8.25 5.61
N ASP A 21 -2.96 8.24 6.93
CA ASP A 21 -3.84 7.49 7.83
C ASP A 21 -5.29 8.02 7.67
N PRO A 22 -6.28 7.19 7.31
CA PRO A 22 -7.68 7.64 7.26
C PRO A 22 -8.24 8.07 8.62
N LEU A 23 -7.57 7.77 9.74
CA LEU A 23 -7.89 8.34 11.05
C LEU A 23 -7.47 9.82 11.18
N GLU A 24 -6.39 10.27 10.52
CA GLU A 24 -6.03 11.70 10.50
C GLU A 24 -7.09 12.54 9.78
N ALA A 25 -7.69 12.00 8.71
CA ALA A 25 -8.79 12.66 8.01
C ALA A 25 -10.08 12.78 8.85
N ARG A 26 -10.24 11.94 9.89
CA ARG A 26 -11.39 12.01 10.83
C ARG A 26 -11.10 12.82 12.08
N LEU A 27 -9.85 12.88 12.53
CA LEU A 27 -9.45 13.58 13.77
C LEU A 27 -9.20 15.08 13.58
N THR A 28 -9.07 15.57 12.34
CA THR A 28 -8.94 17.01 12.05
C THR A 28 -10.18 17.85 12.40
N ASN A 29 -11.30 17.24 12.80
CA ASN A 29 -12.49 17.95 13.26
C ASN A 29 -12.64 18.04 14.79
N GLU A 30 -11.88 17.29 15.59
CA GLU A 30 -12.00 17.36 17.05
C GLU A 30 -10.61 17.29 17.74
N LYS A 31 -10.12 18.47 18.11
CA LYS A 31 -9.04 18.74 19.08
C LYS A 31 -7.62 18.28 18.68
N GLY A 32 -6.86 19.25 18.15
CA GLY A 32 -5.48 19.55 18.56
C GLY A 32 -4.48 18.40 18.61
N PHE A 33 -3.98 17.99 17.46
CA PHE A 33 -2.64 17.42 17.33
C PHE A 33 -1.65 18.52 16.90
N GLY A 34 -0.42 18.47 17.42
CA GLY A 34 0.60 19.51 17.25
C GLY A 34 1.00 19.79 15.78
N PRO A 35 1.71 20.90 15.52
CA PRO A 35 1.75 21.57 14.21
C PRO A 35 2.50 20.84 13.07
N ASP A 36 3.03 19.63 13.27
CA ASP A 36 4.05 19.07 12.36
C ASP A 36 3.71 17.69 11.75
N ALA A 37 2.50 17.15 11.93
CA ALA A 37 2.08 15.89 11.30
C ALA A 37 1.22 16.06 10.04
N ASP A 38 1.09 17.26 9.50
CA ASP A 38 0.43 17.48 8.21
C ASP A 38 1.26 16.85 7.09
N SER A 39 0.73 15.79 6.47
CA SER A 39 1.28 15.15 5.26
C SER A 39 1.77 16.20 4.25
N TYR A 40 3.05 16.10 3.84
CA TYR A 40 3.71 17.00 2.88
C TYR A 40 2.91 17.17 1.56
N PHE A 41 2.15 16.14 1.18
CA PHE A 41 1.25 16.17 0.02
C PHE A 41 0.00 17.03 0.25
N SER A 42 -0.55 17.05 1.48
CA SER A 42 -1.73 17.85 1.82
C SER A 42 -1.41 19.34 1.75
N LYS A 43 -0.30 19.78 2.36
CA LYS A 43 0.09 21.22 2.36
C LYS A 43 0.25 21.78 0.94
N THR A 44 0.89 21.04 0.04
CA THR A 44 1.11 21.49 -1.34
C THR A 44 -0.21 21.58 -2.11
N VAL A 45 -1.07 20.56 -2.00
CA VAL A 45 -2.38 20.54 -2.68
C VAL A 45 -3.31 21.63 -2.11
N ASP A 46 -3.32 21.81 -0.80
CA ASP A 46 -4.15 22.83 -0.14
C ASP A 46 -3.67 24.25 -0.44
N THR A 47 -2.35 24.45 -0.49
CA THR A 47 -1.75 25.73 -0.91
C THR A 47 -2.11 26.05 -2.35
N TRP A 48 -1.99 25.08 -3.26
CA TRP A 48 -2.36 25.27 -4.65
C TRP A 48 -3.85 25.58 -4.80
N ARG A 49 -4.72 24.85 -4.10
CA ARG A 49 -6.16 25.13 -4.06
C ARG A 49 -6.48 26.54 -3.60
N ARG A 50 -5.78 27.05 -2.58
CA ARG A 50 -5.95 28.44 -2.10
C ARG A 50 -5.51 29.46 -3.16
N LEU A 51 -4.43 29.18 -3.89
CA LEU A 51 -3.86 30.09 -4.89
C LEU A 51 -4.65 30.11 -6.21
N THR A 52 -5.06 28.94 -6.72
CA THR A 52 -5.68 28.81 -8.05
C THR A 52 -7.20 28.69 -7.99
N ARG A 53 -7.78 28.50 -6.79
CA ARG A 53 -9.20 28.15 -6.56
C ARG A 53 -9.64 26.85 -7.24
N HIS A 54 -8.70 26.06 -7.77
CA HIS A 54 -8.97 24.78 -8.38
C HIS A 54 -8.55 23.65 -7.43
N ASP A 55 -9.30 22.55 -7.41
CA ASP A 55 -8.90 21.35 -6.66
C ASP A 55 -8.19 20.37 -7.61
N LEU A 56 -6.87 20.19 -7.43
CA LEU A 56 -6.07 19.24 -8.22
C LEU A 56 -6.62 17.81 -8.15
N ARG A 57 -7.21 17.43 -7.01
CA ARG A 57 -7.76 16.09 -6.82
C ARG A 57 -8.96 15.88 -7.72
N GLU A 58 -9.81 16.89 -7.87
CA GLU A 58 -10.97 16.83 -8.75
C GLU A 58 -10.58 16.83 -10.22
N GLN A 59 -9.60 17.66 -10.60
CA GLN A 59 -9.05 17.66 -11.95
C GLN A 59 -8.43 16.31 -12.30
N PHE A 60 -7.60 15.76 -11.41
CA PHE A 60 -7.01 14.43 -11.57
C PHE A 60 -8.11 13.36 -11.75
N LEU A 61 -9.12 13.34 -10.88
CA LEU A 61 -10.21 12.37 -10.98
C LEU A 61 -11.01 12.54 -12.27
N ALA A 62 -11.27 13.76 -12.73
CA ALA A 62 -12.00 14.01 -13.96
C ALA A 62 -11.24 13.48 -15.19
N GLU A 63 -9.94 13.77 -15.28
CA GLU A 63 -9.10 13.29 -16.39
C GLU A 63 -8.86 11.78 -16.33
N ALA A 64 -8.60 11.22 -15.14
CA ALA A 64 -8.44 9.78 -14.97
C ALA A 64 -9.69 8.99 -15.35
N LYS A 65 -10.89 9.52 -15.06
CA LYS A 65 -12.17 8.90 -15.48
C LYS A 65 -12.30 8.86 -17.00
N LYS A 66 -11.94 9.94 -17.71
CA LYS A 66 -11.98 9.99 -19.18
C LYS A 66 -11.06 8.94 -19.81
N ALA A 67 -9.88 8.73 -19.23
CA ALA A 67 -8.93 7.72 -19.69
C ALA A 67 -9.43 6.29 -19.45
N TYR A 68 -10.20 6.06 -18.39
CA TYR A 68 -10.64 4.72 -17.98
C TYR A 68 -11.68 4.07 -18.90
N ASP A 69 -12.46 4.84 -19.65
CA ASP A 69 -13.63 4.33 -20.38
C ASP A 69 -13.33 3.26 -21.46
N HIS A 70 -12.05 2.95 -21.75
CA HIS A 70 -11.67 2.10 -22.91
C HIS A 70 -10.56 1.03 -22.67
N GLU A 71 -10.23 0.66 -21.43
CA GLU A 71 -8.96 -0.08 -21.22
C GLU A 71 -9.04 -1.62 -21.05
N VAL A 72 -8.09 -2.30 -21.73
CA VAL A 72 -7.68 -3.68 -21.48
C VAL A 72 -7.11 -3.78 -20.06
N PRO A 73 -7.31 -4.88 -19.30
CA PRO A 73 -6.73 -5.03 -17.96
C PRO A 73 -5.20 -5.02 -18.03
N THR A 74 -4.59 -3.87 -17.76
CA THR A 74 -3.14 -3.70 -17.64
C THR A 74 -2.76 -3.33 -16.20
N ILE A 75 -1.52 -3.61 -15.80
CA ILE A 75 -1.01 -3.22 -14.47
C ILE A 75 -1.19 -1.72 -14.20
N PRO A 76 -0.85 -0.81 -15.14
CA PRO A 76 -1.11 0.62 -14.98
C PRO A 76 -2.58 0.95 -14.72
N THR A 77 -3.52 0.33 -15.43
CA THR A 77 -4.96 0.54 -15.21
C THR A 77 -5.37 0.14 -13.79
N VAL A 78 -4.87 -1.02 -13.30
CA VAL A 78 -5.14 -1.48 -11.93
C VAL A 78 -4.57 -0.49 -10.90
N GLN A 79 -3.34 -0.01 -11.10
CA GLN A 79 -2.71 0.98 -10.22
C GLN A 79 -3.47 2.31 -10.23
N GLY A 80 -3.87 2.80 -11.41
CA GLY A 80 -4.65 4.01 -11.59
C GLY A 80 -5.99 3.94 -10.85
N LEU A 81 -6.71 2.82 -10.97
CA LEU A 81 -7.95 2.60 -10.23
C LEU A 81 -7.75 2.61 -8.71
N TRP A 82 -6.67 2.03 -8.20
CA TRP A 82 -6.36 2.16 -6.77
C TRP A 82 -6.12 3.63 -6.42
N ILE A 83 -5.25 4.34 -7.15
CA ILE A 83 -4.96 5.76 -6.90
C ILE A 83 -6.26 6.59 -6.89
N MET A 84 -7.20 6.34 -7.82
CA MET A 84 -8.51 6.99 -7.82
C MET A 84 -9.31 6.69 -6.54
N PHE A 85 -9.30 5.45 -6.04
CA PHE A 85 -9.92 5.12 -4.75
C PHE A 85 -9.23 5.84 -3.57
N ALA A 86 -7.90 5.90 -3.54
CA ALA A 86 -7.15 6.61 -2.51
C ALA A 86 -7.50 8.12 -2.50
N VAL A 87 -7.53 8.74 -3.69
CA VAL A 87 -7.91 10.15 -3.85
C VAL A 87 -9.36 10.39 -3.44
N SER A 88 -10.31 9.54 -3.84
CA SER A 88 -11.70 9.63 -3.37
C SER A 88 -11.79 9.48 -1.85
N SER A 89 -11.00 8.59 -1.25
CA SER A 89 -11.01 8.40 0.20
C SER A 89 -10.47 9.63 0.95
N MET A 90 -9.42 10.27 0.43
CA MET A 90 -8.92 11.53 0.97
C MET A 90 -9.94 12.69 0.85
N LYS A 91 -10.91 12.60 -0.06
CA LYS A 91 -12.03 13.54 -0.15
C LYS A 91 -13.20 13.20 0.80
N GLY A 92 -13.12 12.09 1.55
CA GLY A 92 -14.24 11.56 2.33
C GLY A 92 -15.34 10.92 1.46
N GLU A 93 -15.03 10.63 0.20
CA GLU A 93 -15.92 9.99 -0.77
C GLU A 93 -15.68 8.47 -0.83
N ASP A 94 -15.29 7.85 0.28
CA ASP A 94 -14.85 6.44 0.33
C ASP A 94 -15.90 5.47 -0.24
N LYS A 95 -17.19 5.76 0.02
CA LYS A 95 -18.31 4.93 -0.45
C LYS A 95 -18.41 4.93 -1.98
N SER A 96 -18.35 6.09 -2.63
CA SER A 96 -18.36 6.18 -4.10
C SER A 96 -17.03 5.71 -4.69
N GLY A 97 -15.90 6.02 -4.03
CA GLY A 97 -14.58 5.55 -4.41
C GLY A 97 -14.40 4.04 -4.37
N SER A 98 -15.19 3.32 -3.56
CA SER A 98 -15.13 1.86 -3.45
C SER A 98 -15.34 1.13 -4.77
N LEU A 99 -16.05 1.75 -5.74
CA LEU A 99 -16.20 1.19 -7.08
C LEU A 99 -14.84 1.03 -7.77
N TYR A 100 -13.92 2.00 -7.59
CA TYR A 100 -12.59 1.96 -8.21
C TYR A 100 -11.73 0.87 -7.59
N ARG A 101 -11.81 0.68 -6.26
CA ARG A 101 -11.18 -0.45 -5.56
C ARG A 101 -11.65 -1.80 -6.09
N LEU A 102 -12.97 -1.99 -6.18
CA LEU A 102 -13.55 -3.25 -6.68
C LEU A 102 -13.21 -3.49 -8.15
N ALA A 103 -13.23 -2.44 -8.98
CA ALA A 103 -12.80 -2.51 -10.37
C ALA A 103 -11.32 -2.90 -10.49
N ALA A 104 -10.45 -2.30 -9.65
CA ALA A 104 -9.02 -2.62 -9.62
C ALA A 104 -8.82 -4.12 -9.34
N TYR A 105 -9.50 -4.67 -8.33
CA TYR A 105 -9.38 -6.08 -7.99
C TYR A 105 -9.96 -7.00 -9.06
N GLY A 106 -11.06 -6.60 -9.69
CA GLY A 106 -11.61 -7.29 -10.86
C GLY A 106 -10.59 -7.38 -12.00
N MET A 107 -9.91 -6.28 -12.31
CA MET A 107 -8.87 -6.23 -13.34
C MET A 107 -7.61 -6.99 -12.94
N LEU A 108 -7.17 -6.89 -11.69
CA LEU A 108 -6.04 -7.65 -11.15
C LEU A 108 -6.29 -9.16 -11.30
N LYS A 109 -7.49 -9.64 -10.95
CA LYS A 109 -7.86 -11.05 -11.13
C LYS A 109 -7.87 -11.45 -12.62
N LYS A 110 -8.39 -10.60 -13.51
CA LYS A 110 -8.42 -10.83 -14.96
C LYS A 110 -7.02 -10.88 -15.58
N SER A 111 -6.05 -10.15 -15.03
CA SER A 111 -4.66 -10.15 -15.52
C SER A 111 -3.89 -11.44 -15.24
N ARG A 112 -4.44 -12.36 -14.42
CA ARG A 112 -3.88 -13.71 -14.17
C ARG A 112 -2.41 -13.71 -13.76
N LEU A 113 -1.96 -12.68 -13.04
CA LEU A 113 -0.53 -12.51 -12.68
C LEU A 113 0.06 -13.71 -11.95
N ASN A 114 -0.71 -14.40 -11.11
CA ASN A 114 -0.24 -15.62 -10.43
C ASN A 114 0.15 -16.72 -11.44
N GLN A 115 -0.64 -16.91 -12.51
CA GLN A 115 -0.34 -17.90 -13.54
C GLN A 115 0.91 -17.51 -14.32
N VAL A 116 1.02 -16.23 -14.67
CA VAL A 116 2.21 -15.68 -15.35
C VAL A 116 3.46 -15.84 -14.48
N PHE A 117 3.35 -15.61 -13.16
CA PHE A 117 4.47 -15.78 -12.24
C PHE A 117 5.02 -17.21 -12.27
N PHE A 118 4.15 -18.22 -12.19
CA PHE A 118 4.57 -19.62 -12.18
C PHE A 118 5.03 -20.15 -13.54
N SER A 119 4.67 -19.49 -14.65
CA SER A 119 5.19 -19.85 -15.98
C SER A 119 6.57 -19.29 -16.30
N LEU A 120 7.04 -18.29 -15.54
CA LEU A 120 8.34 -17.65 -15.77
C LEU A 120 9.47 -18.47 -15.15
N ASN A 121 10.65 -18.41 -15.75
CA ASN A 121 11.87 -19.05 -15.25
C ASN A 121 12.72 -18.07 -14.43
N ASP A 122 13.47 -18.59 -13.46
CA ASP A 122 14.39 -17.80 -12.62
C ASP A 122 15.81 -17.72 -13.19
N THR A 123 16.15 -18.58 -14.17
CA THR A 123 17.49 -18.58 -14.77
C THR A 123 17.71 -17.42 -15.75
N ASP A 124 16.65 -16.94 -16.39
CA ASP A 124 16.71 -15.76 -17.26
C ASP A 124 16.56 -14.48 -16.45
N ARG A 125 17.44 -13.51 -16.68
CA ARG A 125 17.48 -12.26 -15.90
C ARG A 125 16.22 -11.41 -16.10
N ASP A 126 15.69 -11.36 -17.32
CA ASP A 126 14.51 -10.56 -17.64
C ASP A 126 13.24 -11.22 -17.08
N GLU A 127 13.14 -12.54 -17.13
CA GLU A 127 12.05 -13.29 -16.50
C GLU A 127 12.09 -13.24 -14.97
N ALA A 128 13.27 -13.34 -14.36
CA ALA A 128 13.44 -13.16 -12.92
C ALA A 128 13.01 -11.76 -12.47
N LEU A 129 13.34 -10.72 -13.26
CA LEU A 129 12.88 -9.35 -13.00
C LEU A 129 11.35 -9.23 -13.11
N LYS A 130 10.74 -9.86 -14.11
CA LYS A 130 9.27 -9.92 -14.27
C LYS A 130 8.62 -10.63 -13.08
N LYS A 131 9.17 -11.75 -12.62
CA LYS A 131 8.71 -12.45 -11.41
C LYS A 131 8.73 -11.55 -10.19
N ARG A 132 9.85 -10.88 -9.92
CA ARG A 132 9.95 -9.93 -8.80
C ARG A 132 8.91 -8.82 -8.92
N THR A 133 8.72 -8.28 -10.13
CA THR A 133 7.71 -7.24 -10.39
C THR A 133 6.30 -7.74 -10.09
N ILE A 134 5.94 -8.93 -10.57
CA ILE A 134 4.64 -9.54 -10.30
C ILE A 134 4.44 -9.77 -8.79
N SER A 135 5.43 -10.36 -8.12
CA SER A 135 5.38 -10.58 -6.66
C SER A 135 5.11 -9.26 -5.93
N ARG A 136 5.86 -8.20 -6.24
CA ARG A 136 5.69 -6.87 -5.63
C ARG A 136 4.30 -6.29 -5.86
N ILE A 137 3.75 -6.43 -7.07
CA ILE A 137 2.40 -5.95 -7.39
C ILE A 137 1.38 -6.72 -6.55
N VAL A 138 1.38 -8.05 -6.62
CA VAL A 138 0.37 -8.88 -5.95
C VAL A 138 0.41 -8.67 -4.43
N TRP A 139 1.60 -8.64 -3.84
CA TRP A 139 1.77 -8.37 -2.40
C TRP A 139 1.42 -6.92 -2.02
N GLY A 140 1.79 -5.94 -2.84
CA GLY A 140 1.44 -4.53 -2.59
C GLY A 140 -0.08 -4.31 -2.57
N PHE A 141 -0.80 -4.88 -3.55
CA PHE A 141 -2.27 -4.83 -3.57
C PHE A 141 -2.90 -5.56 -2.38
N PHE A 142 -2.34 -6.70 -1.98
CA PHE A 142 -2.79 -7.40 -0.77
C PHE A 142 -2.59 -6.57 0.50
N CYS A 143 -1.42 -5.93 0.68
CA CYS A 143 -1.18 -5.07 1.83
C CYS A 143 -2.16 -3.89 1.89
N LEU A 144 -2.37 -3.21 0.76
CA LEU A 144 -3.34 -2.11 0.66
C LEU A 144 -4.75 -2.59 0.99
N GLU A 145 -5.12 -3.79 0.54
CA GLU A 145 -6.39 -4.39 0.88
C GLU A 145 -6.52 -4.68 2.36
N SER A 146 -5.53 -5.33 2.99
CA SER A 146 -5.56 -5.68 4.41
C SER A 146 -5.65 -4.45 5.32
N ILE A 147 -4.94 -3.37 4.99
CA ILE A 147 -5.06 -2.08 5.69
C ILE A 147 -6.49 -1.55 5.55
N THR A 148 -6.99 -1.50 4.32
CA THR A 148 -8.32 -0.97 4.03
C THR A 148 -9.42 -1.78 4.71
N ALA A 149 -9.37 -3.11 4.60
CA ALA A 149 -10.31 -4.04 5.21
C ALA A 149 -10.31 -3.92 6.74
N SER A 150 -9.13 -3.78 7.35
CA SER A 150 -8.99 -3.57 8.80
C SER A 150 -9.62 -2.25 9.24
N ASN A 151 -9.33 -1.16 8.52
CA ASN A 151 -9.87 0.17 8.81
C ASN A 151 -11.41 0.22 8.71
N TYR A 152 -11.98 -0.48 7.73
CA TYR A 152 -13.44 -0.56 7.56
C TYR A 152 -14.09 -1.73 8.32
N ARG A 153 -13.31 -2.56 9.02
CA ARG A 153 -13.76 -3.81 9.68
C ARG A 153 -14.59 -4.69 8.75
N LYS A 154 -14.12 -4.85 7.52
CA LYS A 154 -14.77 -5.67 6.49
C LYS A 154 -13.89 -6.86 6.13
N PRO A 155 -14.46 -7.98 5.67
CA PRO A 155 -13.69 -9.04 5.04
C PRO A 155 -12.79 -8.51 3.92
N ASP A 156 -11.54 -9.00 3.85
CA ASP A 156 -10.69 -8.76 2.69
C ASP A 156 -11.36 -9.25 1.40
N ALA A 157 -11.39 -8.39 0.40
CA ALA A 157 -11.81 -8.72 -0.96
C ALA A 157 -10.73 -9.53 -1.71
N LEU A 158 -9.46 -9.41 -1.30
CA LEU A 158 -8.34 -10.19 -1.84
C LEU A 158 -7.95 -11.32 -0.88
N GLN A 159 -7.63 -12.47 -1.47
CA GLN A 159 -7.03 -13.56 -0.70
C GLN A 159 -5.53 -13.34 -0.54
N LYS A 160 -4.95 -13.99 0.46
CA LYS A 160 -3.50 -14.03 0.64
C LYS A 160 -2.83 -14.47 -0.67
N PRO A 161 -1.79 -13.76 -1.13
CA PRO A 161 -1.04 -14.16 -2.31
C PRO A 161 -0.48 -15.59 -2.17
N VAL A 162 -0.68 -16.41 -3.20
CA VAL A 162 0.00 -17.71 -3.35
C VAL A 162 1.44 -17.54 -3.84
N VAL A 163 1.73 -16.38 -4.42
CA VAL A 163 3.04 -16.01 -4.96
C VAL A 163 3.97 -15.71 -3.77
N PRO A 164 5.23 -16.21 -3.75
CA PRO A 164 6.17 -15.86 -2.68
C PRO A 164 6.45 -14.36 -2.68
N CYS A 165 6.77 -13.84 -1.49
CA CYS A 165 7.10 -12.43 -1.27
C CYS A 165 8.56 -12.20 -1.68
N LEU A 166 8.80 -11.57 -2.83
CA LEU A 166 10.14 -11.37 -3.41
C LEU A 166 10.60 -9.91 -3.32
N PHE A 167 10.35 -9.24 -2.19
CA PHE A 167 11.00 -7.95 -1.93
C PHE A 167 12.47 -8.18 -1.54
N PRO A 168 13.34 -7.18 -1.80
CA PRO A 168 14.71 -7.25 -1.30
C PRO A 168 14.68 -7.48 0.20
N GLU A 169 15.42 -8.48 0.69
CA GLU A 169 15.62 -8.64 2.12
C GLU A 169 16.28 -7.39 2.70
N PHE A 170 16.10 -7.19 4.00
CA PHE A 170 16.78 -6.12 4.70
C PHE A 170 18.29 -6.42 4.67
N ASP A 171 19.04 -5.58 3.96
CA ASP A 171 20.48 -5.67 3.97
C ASP A 171 21.02 -5.02 5.24
N HIS A 172 21.54 -5.85 6.14
CA HIS A 172 22.17 -5.39 7.38
C HIS A 172 23.51 -4.66 7.12
N GLU A 173 24.15 -4.90 5.97
CA GLU A 173 25.44 -4.31 5.61
C GLU A 173 25.27 -2.93 4.98
N ASN A 174 24.19 -2.70 4.23
CA ASN A 174 23.86 -1.38 3.66
C ASN A 174 22.49 -0.88 4.14
N PRO A 175 22.39 -0.41 5.40
CA PRO A 175 21.12 0.00 6.02
C PRO A 175 20.64 1.40 5.57
N ALA A 176 21.18 1.93 4.47
CA ALA A 176 20.83 3.27 4.01
C ALA A 176 19.37 3.31 3.50
N ASN A 177 18.66 4.38 3.87
CA ASN A 177 17.40 4.69 3.18
C ASN A 177 17.73 4.98 1.72
N VAL A 178 16.80 4.65 0.82
CA VAL A 178 16.96 4.89 -0.61
C VAL A 178 15.91 5.89 -1.11
N ASP A 179 16.18 6.53 -2.23
CA ASP A 179 15.21 7.33 -2.94
C ASP A 179 14.31 6.47 -3.85
N LEU A 180 13.41 7.11 -4.61
CA LEU A 180 12.51 6.45 -5.55
C LEU A 180 13.24 5.65 -6.65
N PHE A 181 14.48 6.02 -6.95
CA PHE A 181 15.30 5.39 -7.98
C PHE A 181 16.18 4.27 -7.42
N GLY A 182 16.17 4.09 -6.10
CA GLY A 182 16.98 3.08 -5.40
C GLY A 182 18.39 3.57 -5.06
N GLU A 183 18.68 4.85 -5.23
CA GLU A 183 19.96 5.46 -4.84
C GLU A 183 19.93 5.85 -3.36
N THR A 184 21.09 5.98 -2.73
CA THR A 184 21.17 6.39 -1.33
C THR A 184 20.48 7.73 -1.10
N PHE A 185 19.56 7.75 -0.14
CA PHE A 185 18.83 8.95 0.26
C PHE A 185 19.77 9.98 0.90
N THR A 186 19.67 11.23 0.47
CA THR A 186 20.46 12.34 1.01
C THR A 186 19.57 13.54 1.31
N GLU A 187 20.09 14.55 2.00
CA GLU A 187 19.36 15.80 2.26
C GLU A 187 18.98 16.57 0.98
N SER A 188 19.64 16.28 -0.15
CA SER A 188 19.32 16.85 -1.46
C SER A 188 18.14 16.17 -2.16
N SER A 189 17.69 15.02 -1.66
CA SER A 189 16.57 14.27 -2.20
C SER A 189 15.25 15.00 -1.93
N GLN A 190 14.46 15.24 -2.98
CA GLN A 190 13.20 16.00 -2.87
C GLN A 190 12.01 15.20 -2.31
N GLN A 191 12.11 13.87 -2.30
CA GLN A 191 11.04 12.96 -1.91
C GLN A 191 11.29 12.44 -0.49
N PRO A 192 10.29 11.87 0.20
CA PRO A 192 10.53 11.16 1.44
C PRO A 192 11.44 9.93 1.22
N PRO A 193 12.26 9.55 2.21
CA PRO A 193 13.08 8.34 2.15
C PRO A 193 12.24 7.07 2.06
N ILE A 194 12.71 6.10 1.27
CA ILE A 194 12.20 4.74 1.24
C ILE A 194 13.11 3.87 2.12
N VAL A 195 12.51 3.19 3.08
CA VAL A 195 13.22 2.32 4.03
C VAL A 195 13.21 0.90 3.48
N VAL A 196 14.40 0.40 3.11
CA VAL A 196 14.57 -0.99 2.66
C VAL A 196 14.08 -1.95 3.74
N GLY A 197 13.37 -3.01 3.35
CA GLY A 197 12.81 -4.00 4.26
C GLY A 197 11.48 -3.61 4.93
N ALA A 198 11.09 -2.33 4.97
CA ALA A 198 9.82 -1.92 5.58
C ALA A 198 8.61 -2.62 4.94
N VAL A 199 8.65 -2.83 3.61
CA VAL A 199 7.58 -3.53 2.88
C VAL A 199 7.50 -5.02 3.24
N ASN A 200 8.62 -5.68 3.56
CA ASN A 200 8.59 -7.07 4.03
C ASN A 200 7.88 -7.17 5.38
N THR A 201 8.19 -6.25 6.30
CA THR A 201 7.50 -6.14 7.58
C THR A 201 6.01 -5.86 7.36
N LEU A 202 5.67 -4.93 6.47
CA LEU A 202 4.27 -4.64 6.13
C LEU A 202 3.55 -5.89 5.59
N CYS A 203 4.19 -6.72 4.76
CA CYS A 203 3.60 -7.97 4.29
C CYS A 203 3.33 -8.95 5.44
N ARG A 204 4.20 -9.01 6.45
CA ARG A 204 3.97 -9.82 7.67
C ARG A 204 2.78 -9.28 8.46
N VAL A 205 2.74 -7.97 8.70
CA VAL A 205 1.63 -7.30 9.40
C VAL A 205 0.31 -7.45 8.65
N ALA A 206 0.30 -7.37 7.32
CA ALA A 206 -0.90 -7.57 6.50
C ALA A 206 -1.49 -8.98 6.67
N ASN A 207 -0.66 -10.01 6.82
CA ASN A 207 -1.14 -11.35 7.15
C ASN A 207 -1.81 -11.40 8.53
N LEU A 208 -1.27 -10.70 9.53
CA LEU A 208 -1.87 -10.61 10.87
C LEU A 208 -3.19 -9.84 10.87
N MET A 209 -3.26 -8.72 10.15
CA MET A 209 -4.49 -7.96 9.93
C MET A 209 -5.60 -8.85 9.36
N LYS A 210 -5.26 -9.62 8.32
CA LYS A 210 -6.16 -10.60 7.73
C LYS A 210 -6.59 -11.67 8.74
N ALA A 211 -5.64 -12.25 9.48
CA ALA A 211 -5.94 -13.29 10.48
C ALA A 211 -6.88 -12.76 11.58
N ALA A 212 -6.64 -11.53 12.08
CA ALA A 212 -7.49 -10.88 13.06
C ALA A 212 -8.93 -10.67 12.54
N LEU A 213 -9.07 -10.23 11.29
CA LEU A 213 -10.39 -10.09 10.64
C LEU A 213 -11.08 -11.44 10.45
N ASP A 214 -10.35 -12.49 10.08
CA ASP A 214 -10.90 -13.82 9.89
C ASP A 214 -11.40 -14.43 11.20
N ILE A 215 -10.71 -14.20 12.34
CA ILE A 215 -11.22 -14.54 13.68
C ILE A 215 -12.54 -13.79 13.96
N GLY A 216 -12.56 -12.49 13.68
CA GLY A 216 -13.75 -11.64 13.90
C GLY A 216 -14.98 -12.02 13.05
N LYS A 217 -14.80 -12.70 11.90
CA LYS A 217 -15.93 -13.16 11.07
C LYS A 217 -16.79 -14.22 11.76
N GLY A 218 -16.20 -15.04 12.63
CA GLY A 218 -16.92 -16.04 13.42
C GLY A 218 -17.78 -15.41 14.52
N SER A 219 -17.34 -14.27 15.05
CA SER A 219 -17.96 -13.59 16.19
C SER A 219 -19.10 -12.61 15.82
N ARG A 220 -19.88 -12.89 14.75
CA ARG A 220 -21.00 -12.02 14.30
C ARG A 220 -21.85 -11.53 15.48
N ASP A 221 -22.16 -10.23 15.44
CA ASP A 221 -23.06 -9.41 16.28
C ASP A 221 -24.36 -10.07 16.77
N ASN A 222 -24.27 -11.20 17.46
CA ASN A 222 -25.35 -11.78 18.21
C ASN A 222 -25.09 -11.37 19.65
N GLY A 223 -25.98 -10.54 20.21
CA GLY A 223 -25.94 -9.99 21.58
C GLY A 223 -26.02 -11.03 22.71
N LYS A 224 -25.18 -12.07 22.64
CA LYS A 224 -24.98 -13.15 23.61
C LYS A 224 -23.50 -13.57 23.68
N THR A 225 -22.54 -12.74 23.27
CA THR A 225 -21.11 -12.98 23.48
C THR A 225 -20.70 -12.59 24.89
N GLY A 226 -21.27 -13.27 25.88
CA GLY A 226 -20.78 -13.25 27.27
C GLY A 226 -19.76 -14.37 27.55
N VAL A 227 -19.50 -15.23 26.56
CA VAL A 227 -18.54 -16.33 26.67
C VAL A 227 -17.78 -16.37 25.34
N ASP A 228 -16.62 -15.73 25.30
CA ASP A 228 -15.69 -15.95 24.19
C ASP A 228 -15.36 -17.45 24.15
N ASP A 229 -15.48 -18.09 22.99
CA ASP A 229 -14.98 -19.45 22.80
C ASP A 229 -13.49 -19.45 23.21
N PRO A 230 -13.05 -20.32 24.15
CA PRO A 230 -11.64 -20.38 24.52
C PRO A 230 -10.71 -20.57 23.32
N ALA A 231 -11.17 -21.19 22.23
CA ALA A 231 -10.43 -21.30 20.98
C ALA A 231 -10.26 -19.94 20.25
N ASP A 232 -11.29 -19.10 20.26
CA ASP A 232 -11.23 -17.74 19.70
C ASP A 232 -10.29 -16.85 20.52
N VAL A 233 -10.37 -16.92 21.86
CA VAL A 233 -9.46 -16.19 22.77
C VAL A 233 -8.02 -16.62 22.51
N GLN A 234 -7.76 -17.92 22.44
CA GLN A 234 -6.43 -18.43 22.17
C GLN A 234 -5.90 -17.98 20.80
N SER A 235 -6.76 -17.93 19.78
CA SER A 235 -6.40 -17.43 18.45
C SER A 235 -6.05 -15.94 18.47
N ARG A 236 -6.80 -15.12 19.22
CA ARG A 236 -6.50 -13.70 19.41
C ARG A 236 -5.17 -13.49 20.16
N ILE A 237 -4.92 -14.28 21.21
CA ILE A 237 -3.64 -14.25 21.94
C ILE A 237 -2.48 -14.61 21.02
N ALA A 238 -2.63 -15.63 20.16
CA ALA A 238 -1.59 -16.03 19.22
C ALA A 238 -1.27 -14.91 18.22
N VAL A 239 -2.29 -14.26 17.63
CA VAL A 239 -2.10 -13.13 16.70
C VAL A 239 -1.44 -11.93 17.39
N LEU A 240 -1.85 -11.60 18.62
CA LEU A 240 -1.20 -10.55 19.41
C LEU A 240 0.24 -10.89 19.77
N GLY A 241 0.52 -12.15 20.12
CA GLY A 241 1.88 -12.63 20.38
C GLY A 241 2.79 -12.50 19.17
N GLU A 242 2.29 -12.84 17.97
CA GLU A 242 3.04 -12.68 16.73
C GLU A 242 3.28 -11.20 16.38
N LEU A 243 2.32 -10.31 16.67
CA LEU A 243 2.50 -8.87 16.49
C LEU A 243 3.60 -8.31 17.40
N HIS A 244 3.62 -8.69 18.68
CA HIS A 244 4.70 -8.30 19.60
C HIS A 244 6.06 -8.84 19.13
N SER A 245 6.11 -10.11 18.70
CA SER A 245 7.33 -10.72 18.16
C SER A 245 7.85 -9.96 16.93
N ILE A 246 6.98 -9.50 16.03
CA ILE A 246 7.37 -8.63 14.92
C ILE A 246 7.98 -7.33 15.44
N SER A 247 7.29 -6.64 16.37
CA SER A 247 7.74 -5.37 16.93
C SER A 247 9.13 -5.48 17.60
N ASP A 248 9.31 -6.51 18.43
CA ASP A 248 10.56 -6.74 19.16
C ASP A 248 11.73 -7.11 18.23
N SER A 249 11.44 -7.83 17.14
CA SER A 249 12.44 -8.26 16.15
C SER A 249 12.79 -7.18 15.11
N LEU A 250 12.14 -6.02 15.12
CA LEU A 250 12.45 -4.95 14.16
C LEU A 250 13.90 -4.47 14.35
N PRO A 251 14.72 -4.45 13.28
CA PRO A 251 16.01 -3.78 13.30
C PRO A 251 15.85 -2.30 13.64
N PRO A 252 16.81 -1.65 14.31
CA PRO A 252 16.72 -0.23 14.69
C PRO A 252 16.29 0.69 13.54
N LYS A 253 16.78 0.45 12.31
CA LYS A 253 16.43 1.25 11.13
C LYS A 253 14.97 1.15 10.68
N LEU A 254 14.24 0.10 11.08
CA LEU A 254 12.81 -0.04 10.85
C LEU A 254 11.96 0.53 11.99
N ARG A 255 12.58 1.01 13.08
CA ARG A 255 11.89 1.60 14.22
C ARG A 255 11.78 3.11 14.06
N HIS A 256 10.60 3.63 14.39
CA HIS A 256 10.28 5.06 14.20
C HIS A 256 11.08 6.00 15.11
N ASP A 257 11.53 5.51 16.28
CA ASP A 257 12.34 6.26 17.25
C ASP A 257 13.79 6.48 16.79
N VAL A 258 14.31 5.61 15.93
CA VAL A 258 15.68 5.69 15.40
C VAL A 258 15.73 6.24 13.96
N ASN A 259 14.75 5.90 13.12
CA ASN A 259 14.70 6.32 11.71
C ASN A 259 13.32 6.88 11.39
N PHE A 260 13.07 8.14 11.77
CA PHE A 260 11.77 8.76 11.59
C PHE A 260 11.45 8.99 10.11
N THR A 261 10.61 8.13 9.53
CA THR A 261 10.10 8.21 8.16
C THR A 261 8.61 7.86 8.14
N PRO A 262 7.84 8.25 7.10
CA PRO A 262 6.45 7.82 7.00
C PRO A 262 6.28 6.30 7.11
N GLN A 263 7.17 5.53 6.46
CA GLN A 263 7.10 4.06 6.45
C GLN A 263 7.33 3.44 7.83
N THR A 264 8.29 3.94 8.60
CA THR A 264 8.54 3.45 9.97
C THR A 264 7.46 3.90 10.95
N CYS A 265 6.82 5.04 10.72
CA CYS A 265 5.67 5.47 11.53
C CYS A 265 4.48 4.52 11.33
N PHE A 266 4.27 4.02 10.11
CA PHE A 266 3.26 2.99 9.82
C PHE A 266 3.55 1.63 10.48
N LEU A 267 4.79 1.37 10.91
CA LEU A 267 5.19 0.12 11.57
C LEU A 267 5.12 0.17 13.10
N ARG A 268 4.81 1.34 13.68
CA ARG A 268 4.59 1.50 15.13
C ARG A 268 3.28 0.83 15.55
#